data_AF-A0A3D9Y0C1-F1
#
_entry.id   AF-A0A3D9Y0C1-F1
#
_cell.length_a   1.000
_cell.length_b   1.000
_cell.length_c   1.000
_cell.angle_alpha   90.00
_cell.angle_beta   90.00
_cell.angle_gamma   90.00
#
_symmetry.space_group_name_H-M   'P 1'
#
loop_
_entity.id
_entity.type
_entity.pdbx_description
1 polymer ?
#
loop_
_entity_poly.entity_id
_entity_poly.type
_entity_poly.pdbx_seq_one_letter_code
_entity_poly.pdbx_strand_id
1 'polypeptide(L)'
;MEDFVSRSGPGFDGMQQLHPRPGWETEAAADPAEAADMPGPASRLYGACSVETYRAAGALHAAHRDAGGFLDAVDRFATPDFWRRDAAVKSWIYDRQAMEHAPGRDMDSVRVFYHAGHGRMGDDGVFHLPMGALWTGTDACLTAERMRLGTDGLRYLFWSTSQSLRVGRGFSPLYSWARANAGLRMLFGFDSICWDSGRYGANFWRHWQMGKPFAQAWLDGAWDVAPDQSPVACACAPDRDAALAMLFGERRFAAQRVAAQCWAWRWHAPQALYQREAALTEPPAEFGAVRLVPVSEDRALARSVLSRLGLDPALAALDAQGALSVGQGALRFQRRPDGHILLELEPAAPGRGLREMPPRRALVSRARSVLRSYGFLPAGIELVFDRVSLALSATASLRRLDEPPAESLDEIIVQFRQAIDGIPVLTPDAGTLRLAMRPDGTVLRIESTLRRVAERMPVRAHRHGLPDDPPPPVRPEGLPEPEPQSITRILAQHSARLMRDLAARGAAPLSLRTLPGTTEIGYGIRSNTARLVARQGIEIECVRGFRKRYWIQSDLGD
;
A
#
# COMPACT_ATOMS: atom_id res chain seq x y z
N MET A 1 -51.72 -32.71 1.91
CA MET A 1 -50.40 -33.27 2.23
C MET A 1 -49.38 -32.28 1.69
N GLU A 2 -49.25 -31.07 2.27
CA GLU A 2 -48.60 -30.79 3.57
C GLU A 2 -47.16 -31.34 3.54
N ASP A 3 -46.06 -30.58 3.59
CA ASP A 3 -45.81 -29.24 4.16
C ASP A 3 -44.79 -28.45 3.33
N PHE A 4 -45.09 -27.17 3.09
CA PHE A 4 -44.18 -26.19 2.52
C PHE A 4 -43.80 -25.19 3.63
N VAL A 5 -42.73 -25.50 4.39
CA VAL A 5 -42.21 -24.55 5.40
C VAL A 5 -41.37 -23.50 4.68
N SER A 6 -41.96 -22.31 4.52
CA SER A 6 -41.24 -21.08 4.19
C SER A 6 -40.22 -20.76 5.27
N ARG A 7 -38.93 -20.79 4.93
CA ARG A 7 -37.89 -20.11 5.73
C ARG A 7 -37.84 -18.65 5.31
N SER A 8 -38.52 -17.84 6.10
CA SER A 8 -38.39 -16.39 6.21
C SER A 8 -36.92 -15.98 6.25
N GLY A 9 -36.58 -14.94 5.48
CA GLY A 9 -35.27 -14.31 5.53
C GLY A 9 -34.95 -13.72 6.91
N PRO A 10 -33.71 -13.30 7.17
CA PRO A 10 -33.38 -12.64 8.43
C PRO A 10 -34.12 -11.30 8.48
N GLY A 11 -35.22 -11.28 9.22
CA GLY A 11 -35.97 -10.09 9.58
C GLY A 11 -35.15 -9.24 10.53
N PHE A 12 -35.09 -7.94 10.22
CA PHE A 12 -34.54 -6.86 11.02
C PHE A 12 -35.46 -6.52 12.22
N ASP A 13 -35.84 -7.51 13.04
CA ASP A 13 -36.60 -7.26 14.28
C ASP A 13 -35.76 -7.64 15.49
N GLY A 14 -35.07 -6.63 16.01
CA GLY A 14 -34.19 -6.76 17.18
C GLY A 14 -33.20 -5.62 17.37
N MET A 15 -33.47 -4.41 16.87
CA MET A 15 -32.72 -3.22 17.30
C MET A 15 -33.35 -2.68 18.57
N GLN A 16 -32.94 -3.25 19.70
CA GLN A 16 -33.08 -2.60 20.99
C GLN A 16 -32.41 -1.21 20.89
N GLN A 17 -33.12 -0.14 21.28
CA GLN A 17 -32.59 1.22 21.26
C GLN A 17 -31.22 1.25 21.95
N LEU A 18 -30.17 1.44 21.15
CA LEU A 18 -28.79 1.44 21.62
C LEU A 18 -28.51 2.79 22.27
N HIS A 19 -28.47 2.81 23.59
CA HIS A 19 -28.04 3.99 24.34
C HIS A 19 -26.52 4.17 24.21
N PRO A 20 -26.03 5.36 23.83
CA PRO A 20 -24.60 5.65 23.84
C PRO A 20 -24.11 5.70 25.29
N ARG A 21 -23.21 4.80 25.66
CA ARG A 21 -22.41 4.98 26.88
C ARG A 21 -21.25 5.92 26.56
N PRO A 22 -21.13 7.07 27.25
CA PRO A 22 -19.93 7.89 27.19
C PRO A 22 -18.83 7.19 27.98
N GLY A 23 -17.64 7.08 27.40
CA GLY A 23 -16.47 6.58 28.11
C GLY A 23 -15.58 5.73 27.23
N TRP A 24 -14.84 6.38 26.33
CA TRP A 24 -13.51 5.90 26.00
C TRP A 24 -12.63 7.12 25.77
N GLU A 25 -11.57 7.20 26.57
CA GLU A 25 -10.48 8.13 26.35
C GLU A 25 -9.86 7.79 25.00
N THR A 26 -9.75 8.77 24.13
CA THR A 26 -8.91 8.69 22.94
C THR A 26 -7.49 8.47 23.47
N GLU A 27 -7.04 7.22 23.54
CA GLU A 27 -5.67 6.90 23.94
C GLU A 27 -4.78 7.63 22.92
N ALA A 28 -4.16 8.74 23.36
CA ALA A 28 -3.24 9.50 22.52
C ALA A 28 -2.23 8.48 21.99
N ALA A 29 -2.01 8.47 20.66
CA ALA A 29 -1.24 7.41 20.03
C ALA A 29 0.13 7.30 20.73
N ALA A 30 0.30 6.24 21.53
CA ALA A 30 1.55 5.98 22.22
C ALA A 30 2.63 5.59 21.21
N ASP A 31 3.89 5.67 21.63
CA ASP A 31 5.01 5.15 20.84
C ASP A 31 4.68 3.72 20.37
N PRO A 32 4.74 3.43 19.05
CA PRO A 32 4.53 2.08 18.55
C PRO A 32 5.53 1.08 19.13
N ALA A 33 6.70 1.48 19.63
CA ALA A 33 7.61 0.61 20.37
C ALA A 33 7.16 0.38 21.82
N GLU A 34 7.30 -0.85 22.29
CA GLU A 34 7.10 -1.18 23.71
C GLU A 34 8.29 -0.70 24.54
N ALA A 35 8.04 -0.23 25.78
CA ALA A 35 9.11 0.07 26.72
C ALA A 35 9.94 -1.19 26.98
N ALA A 36 11.27 -1.04 27.10
CA ALA A 36 12.13 -2.15 27.51
C ALA A 36 12.18 -2.22 29.04
N ASP A 37 12.00 -3.41 29.62
CA ASP A 37 11.98 -3.62 31.07
C ASP A 37 13.34 -3.38 31.77
N MET A 38 14.44 -3.18 31.01
CA MET A 38 15.78 -2.95 31.56
C MET A 38 16.52 -1.82 30.82
N PRO A 39 17.07 -0.82 31.53
CA PRO A 39 17.95 0.18 30.95
C PRO A 39 19.31 -0.47 30.64
N GLY A 40 19.62 -0.63 29.36
CA GLY A 40 20.91 -1.08 28.86
C GLY A 40 21.16 -0.51 27.47
N PRO A 41 22.30 -0.82 26.82
CA PRO A 41 22.66 -0.32 25.48
C PRO A 41 21.70 -0.74 24.33
N ALA A 42 20.56 -1.34 24.67
CA ALA A 42 19.40 -1.64 23.84
C ALA A 42 18.35 -0.49 23.80
N SER A 43 18.79 0.77 23.87
CA SER A 43 17.94 1.97 23.81
C SER A 43 17.64 2.45 22.37
N ARG A 44 18.17 1.75 21.36
CA ARG A 44 18.06 2.15 19.95
C ARG A 44 16.84 1.53 19.28
N LEU A 45 15.94 2.36 18.79
CA LEU A 45 14.63 1.92 18.33
C LEU A 45 14.55 1.90 16.81
N TYR A 46 14.94 2.98 16.14
CA TYR A 46 14.64 3.20 14.74
C TYR A 46 15.89 3.52 13.94
N GLY A 47 16.12 2.79 12.86
CA GLY A 47 17.16 3.10 11.88
C GLY A 47 16.64 2.93 10.46
N ALA A 48 17.18 3.70 9.52
CA ALA A 48 16.82 3.54 8.12
C ALA A 48 18.00 3.68 7.15
N CYS A 49 17.81 3.06 5.98
CA CYS A 49 18.61 3.31 4.79
C CYS A 49 17.69 3.66 3.61
N SER A 50 18.14 4.57 2.76
CA SER A 50 17.47 4.85 1.49
C SER A 50 18.50 5.14 0.41
N VAL A 51 18.34 4.55 -0.76
CA VAL A 51 19.32 4.70 -1.85
C VAL A 51 18.59 5.14 -3.13
N GLU A 52 18.99 6.29 -3.67
CA GLU A 52 18.56 6.77 -4.98
C GLU A 52 19.70 6.76 -5.98
N THR A 53 20.95 6.88 -5.50
CA THR A 53 22.15 6.76 -6.32
C THR A 53 22.94 5.51 -5.94
N TYR A 54 23.20 4.66 -6.93
CA TYR A 54 23.81 3.35 -6.75
C TYR A 54 25.14 3.23 -7.48
N ARG A 55 25.99 2.31 -7.01
CA ARG A 55 27.17 1.87 -7.76
C ARG A 55 26.87 0.75 -8.75
N ALA A 56 25.91 -0.13 -8.44
CA ALA A 56 25.63 -1.36 -9.19
C ALA A 56 24.19 -1.49 -9.69
N ALA A 57 23.40 -0.42 -9.63
CA ALA A 57 22.03 -0.37 -10.13
C ALA A 57 21.75 0.99 -10.77
N GLY A 58 20.59 1.12 -11.42
CA GLY A 58 20.12 2.41 -11.94
C GLY A 58 19.62 3.31 -10.80
N ALA A 59 19.49 4.60 -11.08
CA ALA A 59 18.99 5.55 -10.09
C ALA A 59 17.51 5.34 -9.76
N LEU A 60 17.06 5.87 -8.62
CA LEU A 60 15.65 6.02 -8.24
C LEU A 60 15.34 7.50 -7.95
N HIS A 61 14.07 7.83 -7.70
CA HIS A 61 13.61 9.20 -7.41
C HIS A 61 12.90 9.35 -6.07
N ALA A 62 12.44 8.25 -5.46
CA ALA A 62 11.49 8.35 -4.36
C ALA A 62 11.91 7.62 -3.07
N ALA A 63 13.03 6.91 -3.08
CA ALA A 63 13.47 6.10 -1.94
C ALA A 63 13.76 6.95 -0.68
N HIS A 64 14.29 8.17 -0.83
CA HIS A 64 14.51 9.05 0.32
C HIS A 64 13.20 9.50 0.95
N ARG A 65 12.23 9.89 0.12
CA ARG A 65 10.91 10.31 0.61
C ARG A 65 10.17 9.15 1.28
N ASP A 66 10.37 7.93 0.78
CA ASP A 66 9.76 6.73 1.35
C ASP A 66 10.25 6.45 2.78
N ALA A 67 11.58 6.36 2.96
CA ALA A 67 12.18 6.17 4.28
C ALA A 67 11.92 7.36 5.21
N GLY A 68 11.97 8.59 4.68
CA GLY A 68 11.62 9.80 5.42
C GLY A 68 10.20 9.73 5.96
N GLY A 69 9.22 9.38 5.12
CA GLY A 69 7.82 9.22 5.55
C GLY A 69 7.60 8.13 6.60
N PHE A 70 8.48 7.12 6.66
CA PHE A 70 8.48 6.15 7.77
C PHE A 70 9.04 6.76 9.06
N LEU A 71 10.16 7.48 8.99
CA LEU A 71 10.84 8.05 10.16
C LEU A 71 10.08 9.26 10.76
N ASP A 72 9.52 10.13 9.93
CA ASP A 72 8.77 11.32 10.36
C ASP A 72 7.60 10.97 11.30
N ALA A 73 6.99 9.79 11.13
CA ALA A 73 5.87 9.33 11.95
C ALA A 73 6.28 8.91 13.37
N VAL A 74 7.53 8.47 13.55
CA VAL A 74 8.06 7.99 14.84
C VAL A 74 8.96 9.03 15.52
N ASP A 75 9.46 10.02 14.81
CA ASP A 75 10.34 11.09 15.34
C ASP A 75 9.68 11.89 16.48
N ARG A 76 8.34 12.01 16.45
CA ARG A 76 7.55 12.60 17.53
C ARG A 76 7.55 11.80 18.84
N PHE A 77 7.99 10.54 18.82
CA PHE A 77 8.06 9.65 19.97
C PHE A 77 9.50 9.36 20.38
N ALA A 78 10.34 9.01 19.40
CA ALA A 78 11.74 8.72 19.59
C ALA A 78 12.53 9.18 18.36
N THR A 79 13.54 10.01 18.58
CA THR A 79 14.46 10.43 17.52
C THR A 79 15.14 9.21 16.89
N PRO A 80 15.08 9.04 15.55
CA PRO A 80 15.75 7.94 14.88
C PRO A 80 17.26 7.94 15.14
N ASP A 81 17.80 6.75 15.44
CA ASP A 81 19.22 6.58 15.76
C ASP A 81 20.13 6.90 14.57
N PHE A 82 19.68 6.55 13.36
CA PHE A 82 20.36 6.92 12.13
C PHE A 82 19.45 6.83 10.91
N TRP A 83 19.78 7.66 9.91
CA TRP A 83 19.28 7.52 8.55
C TRP A 83 20.42 7.69 7.55
N ARG A 84 20.77 6.62 6.83
CA ARG A 84 21.85 6.62 5.85
C ARG A 84 21.30 6.74 4.42
N ARG A 85 21.94 7.60 3.63
CA ARG A 85 21.56 7.89 2.25
C ARG A 85 22.68 7.61 1.27
N ASP A 86 22.34 7.03 0.13
CA ASP A 86 23.22 6.82 -1.02
C ASP A 86 24.59 6.25 -0.65
N ALA A 87 25.69 6.97 -0.88
CA ALA A 87 27.05 6.52 -0.62
C ALA A 87 27.34 6.19 0.87
N ALA A 88 26.47 6.61 1.79
CA ALA A 88 26.54 6.19 3.19
C ALA A 88 25.96 4.79 3.44
N VAL A 89 25.28 4.20 2.44
CA VAL A 89 24.74 2.83 2.47
C VAL A 89 25.75 1.88 1.84
N LYS A 90 26.38 1.07 2.69
CA LYS A 90 27.48 0.14 2.39
C LYS A 90 27.20 -1.25 2.94
N SER A 91 27.88 -2.28 2.45
CA SER A 91 27.58 -3.68 2.78
C SER A 91 27.68 -4.00 4.27
N TRP A 92 28.61 -3.38 5.00
CA TRP A 92 28.80 -3.59 6.45
C TRP A 92 27.55 -3.31 7.30
N ILE A 93 26.60 -2.53 6.81
CA ILE A 93 25.31 -2.28 7.50
C ILE A 93 24.50 -3.58 7.65
N TYR A 94 24.70 -4.53 6.73
CA TYR A 94 23.91 -5.75 6.59
C TYR A 94 24.75 -7.02 6.75
N ASP A 95 26.02 -6.99 6.31
CA ASP A 95 26.99 -8.07 6.45
C ASP A 95 27.86 -7.82 7.67
N ARG A 96 27.44 -8.39 8.81
CA ARG A 96 28.17 -8.29 10.05
C ARG A 96 29.16 -9.44 10.18
N GLN A 97 30.43 -9.14 9.90
CA GLN A 97 31.57 -10.00 10.21
C GLN A 97 32.19 -9.52 11.52
N ALA A 98 32.65 -10.41 12.40
CA ALA A 98 32.99 -10.05 13.78
C ALA A 98 34.20 -9.09 13.95
N MET A 99 34.93 -8.74 12.88
CA MET A 99 36.27 -8.14 12.98
C MET A 99 36.46 -6.75 12.35
N GLU A 100 35.47 -6.13 11.68
CA GLU A 100 35.73 -4.93 10.85
C GLU A 100 34.79 -3.72 11.05
N HIS A 101 33.91 -3.73 12.05
CA HIS A 101 32.72 -2.85 12.04
C HIS A 101 32.82 -1.69 13.02
N ALA A 102 32.37 -0.50 12.58
CA ALA A 102 32.08 0.62 13.46
C ALA A 102 30.92 0.22 14.41
N PRO A 103 31.16 0.02 15.73
CA PRO A 103 30.18 -0.59 16.60
C PRO A 103 28.89 0.23 16.68
N GLY A 104 27.74 -0.43 16.49
CA GLY A 104 26.43 0.10 16.90
C GLY A 104 25.76 1.12 15.97
N ARG A 105 26.00 1.08 14.66
CA ARG A 105 25.21 1.87 13.69
C ARG A 105 24.87 1.10 12.41
N ASP A 106 24.74 -0.21 12.56
CA ASP A 106 24.28 -1.15 11.54
C ASP A 106 22.79 -1.48 11.73
N MET A 107 22.22 -2.27 10.82
CA MET A 107 20.82 -2.65 10.86
C MET A 107 20.45 -3.48 12.11
N ASP A 108 21.37 -4.27 12.65
CA ASP A 108 21.11 -5.12 13.82
C ASP A 108 21.22 -4.35 15.16
N SER A 109 21.68 -3.10 15.11
CA SER A 109 21.82 -2.24 16.28
C SER A 109 20.55 -1.52 16.73
N VAL A 110 19.46 -1.60 15.97
CA VAL A 110 18.14 -0.96 16.23
C VAL A 110 17.04 -2.02 16.29
N ARG A 111 15.93 -1.74 16.97
CA ARG A 111 14.78 -2.66 17.03
C ARG A 111 14.04 -2.77 15.69
N VAL A 112 13.89 -1.65 15.00
CA VAL A 112 13.11 -1.50 13.77
C VAL A 112 14.01 -0.88 12.71
N PHE A 113 14.17 -1.58 11.60
CA PHE A 113 14.96 -1.09 10.48
C PHE A 113 14.14 -1.00 9.20
N TYR A 114 14.29 0.12 8.51
CA TYR A 114 13.60 0.39 7.25
C TYR A 114 14.60 0.61 6.11
N HIS A 115 14.43 -0.13 5.01
CA HIS A 115 15.22 0.06 3.80
C HIS A 115 14.32 0.42 2.62
N ALA A 116 14.62 1.55 1.97
CA ALA A 116 14.01 1.94 0.70
C ALA A 116 15.02 1.91 -0.45
N GLY A 117 14.69 1.18 -1.52
CA GLY A 117 15.56 1.13 -2.68
C GLY A 117 15.26 0.05 -3.71
N HIS A 118 16.30 -0.37 -4.40
CA HIS A 118 16.30 -1.54 -5.26
C HIS A 118 16.48 -2.82 -4.44
N GLY A 119 15.88 -3.88 -4.96
CA GLY A 119 16.06 -5.25 -4.51
C GLY A 119 15.66 -6.17 -5.65
N ARG A 120 16.17 -7.39 -5.61
CA ARG A 120 15.79 -8.44 -6.55
C ARG A 120 16.04 -9.78 -5.89
N MET A 121 15.17 -10.75 -6.14
CA MET A 121 15.45 -12.14 -5.82
C MET A 121 15.73 -12.92 -7.10
N GLY A 122 16.81 -13.69 -7.10
CA GLY A 122 17.16 -14.62 -8.16
C GLY A 122 16.15 -15.77 -8.26
N ASP A 123 16.31 -16.59 -9.29
CA ASP A 123 15.50 -17.82 -9.46
C ASP A 123 15.95 -18.94 -8.51
N ASP A 124 17.11 -18.77 -7.89
CA ASP A 124 17.63 -19.56 -6.76
C ASP A 124 17.06 -19.11 -5.40
N GLY A 125 16.21 -18.08 -5.39
CA GLY A 125 15.59 -17.51 -4.18
C GLY A 125 16.53 -16.69 -3.31
N VAL A 126 17.74 -16.41 -3.79
CA VAL A 126 18.69 -15.53 -3.11
C VAL A 126 18.32 -14.08 -3.39
N PHE A 127 18.16 -13.29 -2.32
CA PHE A 127 17.93 -11.86 -2.44
C PHE A 127 19.24 -11.09 -2.65
N HIS A 128 19.20 -10.12 -3.55
CA HIS A 128 20.30 -9.24 -3.94
C HIS A 128 19.95 -7.79 -3.63
N LEU A 129 20.86 -7.09 -2.98
CA LEU A 129 20.72 -5.71 -2.54
C LEU A 129 21.88 -4.85 -3.06
N PRO A 130 21.66 -3.91 -3.99
CA PRO A 130 22.71 -3.05 -4.50
C PRO A 130 23.04 -1.95 -3.49
N MET A 131 24.34 -1.64 -3.35
CA MET A 131 24.84 -0.64 -2.41
C MET A 131 24.98 0.73 -3.07
N GLY A 132 24.92 1.79 -2.26
CA GLY A 132 25.21 3.16 -2.71
C GLY A 132 26.71 3.46 -2.79
N ALA A 133 27.54 2.72 -2.05
CA ALA A 133 29.00 2.73 -2.21
C ALA A 133 29.64 1.38 -1.88
N LEU A 134 30.88 1.19 -2.33
CA LEU A 134 31.69 0.03 -1.98
C LEU A 134 32.09 0.07 -0.49
N TRP A 135 32.19 -1.12 0.09
CA TRP A 135 32.95 -1.40 1.31
C TRP A 135 34.06 -2.37 0.94
N THR A 136 35.28 -2.13 1.45
CA THR A 136 36.50 -2.93 1.19
C THR A 136 36.82 -3.25 -0.28
N GLY A 137 36.22 -2.53 -1.24
CA GLY A 137 36.51 -2.62 -2.67
C GLY A 137 35.69 -3.65 -3.46
N THR A 138 34.91 -4.53 -2.83
CA THR A 138 34.27 -5.68 -3.52
C THR A 138 32.75 -5.65 -3.55
N ASP A 139 32.09 -5.00 -2.58
CA ASP A 139 30.67 -5.27 -2.32
C ASP A 139 29.70 -4.24 -2.92
N ALA A 140 29.69 -4.12 -4.25
CA ALA A 140 28.73 -3.24 -4.93
C ALA A 140 27.27 -3.75 -4.85
N CYS A 141 27.10 -5.04 -4.56
CA CYS A 141 25.81 -5.71 -4.35
C CYS A 141 25.99 -6.84 -3.32
N LEU A 142 25.14 -6.87 -2.31
CA LEU A 142 25.17 -7.87 -1.24
C LEU A 142 24.08 -8.92 -1.44
N THR A 143 24.36 -10.17 -1.08
CA THR A 143 23.37 -11.27 -1.08
C THR A 143 22.86 -11.58 0.31
N ALA A 144 21.63 -12.07 0.42
CA ALA A 144 21.04 -12.48 1.70
C ALA A 144 21.85 -13.57 2.43
N GLU A 145 22.65 -14.37 1.73
CA GLU A 145 23.49 -15.41 2.34
C GLU A 145 24.60 -14.84 3.26
N ARG A 146 25.05 -13.61 2.97
CA ARG A 146 26.01 -12.87 3.78
C ARG A 146 25.34 -12.07 4.91
N MET A 147 24.02 -11.92 4.88
CA MET A 147 23.31 -11.16 5.90
C MET A 147 23.13 -11.96 7.19
N ARG A 148 23.13 -11.26 8.32
CA ARG A 148 22.77 -11.80 9.64
C ARG A 148 21.80 -10.83 10.31
N LEU A 149 20.62 -11.31 10.67
CA LEU A 149 19.48 -10.47 11.05
C LEU A 149 18.96 -10.85 12.44
N GLY A 150 18.86 -9.90 13.35
CA GLY A 150 18.23 -10.11 14.65
C GLY A 150 19.09 -10.88 15.65
N THR A 151 20.41 -10.84 15.51
CA THR A 151 21.32 -11.42 16.53
C THR A 151 21.29 -10.55 17.77
N ASP A 152 21.31 -9.22 17.58
CA ASP A 152 21.32 -8.23 18.65
C ASP A 152 19.95 -7.56 18.81
N GLY A 153 19.76 -6.35 18.28
CA GLY A 153 18.61 -5.49 18.52
C GLY A 153 17.44 -5.70 17.56
N LEU A 154 17.69 -6.11 16.30
CA LEU A 154 16.67 -6.10 15.26
C LEU A 154 15.56 -7.12 15.49
N ARG A 155 14.32 -6.65 15.40
CA ARG A 155 13.11 -7.48 15.49
C ARG A 155 12.18 -7.27 14.28
N TYR A 156 12.18 -6.08 13.69
CA TYR A 156 11.29 -5.73 12.59
C TYR A 156 12.08 -5.17 11.43
N LEU A 157 11.91 -5.77 10.26
CA LEU A 157 12.66 -5.42 9.06
C LEU A 157 11.72 -5.10 7.91
N PHE A 158 11.78 -3.87 7.42
CA PHE A 158 11.00 -3.39 6.28
C PHE A 158 11.88 -3.27 5.04
N TRP A 159 11.62 -4.13 4.05
CA TRP A 159 12.22 -4.06 2.73
C TRP A 159 11.26 -3.40 1.73
N SER A 160 11.32 -2.07 1.63
CA SER A 160 10.64 -1.31 0.56
C SER A 160 11.43 -1.43 -0.76
N THR A 161 11.52 -2.67 -1.24
CA THR A 161 12.31 -3.09 -2.39
C THR A 161 11.58 -4.18 -3.17
N SER A 162 11.78 -4.23 -4.49
CA SER A 162 11.17 -5.26 -5.35
C SER A 162 11.61 -6.67 -4.94
N GLN A 163 10.66 -7.61 -4.94
CA GLN A 163 10.91 -9.05 -4.78
C GLN A 163 11.70 -9.44 -3.51
N SER A 164 11.58 -8.67 -2.43
CA SER A 164 12.25 -8.96 -1.15
C SER A 164 11.66 -10.16 -0.41
N LEU A 165 10.36 -10.42 -0.55
CA LEU A 165 9.66 -11.52 0.12
C LEU A 165 8.80 -12.26 -0.91
N ARG A 166 9.40 -13.10 -1.76
CA ARG A 166 8.65 -13.88 -2.77
C ARG A 166 7.85 -15.01 -2.12
N VAL A 167 6.64 -15.21 -2.62
CA VAL A 167 5.68 -16.23 -2.16
C VAL A 167 5.07 -17.03 -3.32
N GLY A 168 5.12 -16.52 -4.56
CA GLY A 168 4.63 -17.25 -5.74
C GLY A 168 5.68 -18.12 -6.41
N ARG A 169 5.27 -19.13 -7.19
CA ARG A 169 6.14 -20.01 -8.02
C ARG A 169 7.16 -20.86 -7.24
N GLY A 170 6.77 -21.41 -6.09
CA GLY A 170 7.62 -22.30 -5.29
C GLY A 170 8.59 -21.57 -4.35
N PHE A 171 8.54 -20.24 -4.27
CA PHE A 171 9.28 -19.45 -3.30
C PHE A 171 8.49 -19.30 -2.00
N SER A 172 9.19 -19.12 -0.88
CA SER A 172 8.58 -18.72 0.39
C SER A 172 9.55 -17.84 1.19
N PRO A 173 9.04 -17.01 2.13
CA PRO A 173 9.91 -16.21 2.99
C PRO A 173 10.86 -17.07 3.83
N LEU A 174 10.40 -18.27 4.25
CA LEU A 174 11.24 -19.24 4.95
C LEU A 174 12.44 -19.64 4.09
N TYR A 175 12.21 -20.01 2.82
CA TYR A 175 13.28 -20.42 1.91
C TYR A 175 14.35 -19.34 1.75
N SER A 176 13.94 -18.09 1.57
CA SER A 176 14.88 -16.99 1.30
C SER A 176 15.58 -16.43 2.53
N TRP A 177 14.94 -16.44 3.70
CA TRP A 177 15.40 -15.67 4.85
C TRP A 177 15.74 -16.50 6.09
N ALA A 178 15.34 -17.78 6.17
CA ALA A 178 15.59 -18.58 7.37
C ALA A 178 17.07 -18.67 7.76
N ARG A 179 17.97 -18.78 6.79
CA ARG A 179 19.42 -18.84 7.04
C ARG A 179 19.99 -17.55 7.63
N ALA A 180 19.41 -16.40 7.27
CA ALA A 180 19.87 -15.09 7.74
C ALA A 180 19.21 -14.69 9.07
N ASN A 181 18.05 -15.26 9.41
CA ASN A 181 17.26 -14.87 10.57
C ASN A 181 17.73 -15.55 11.87
N ALA A 182 18.23 -14.75 12.80
CA ALA A 182 18.66 -15.17 14.14
C ALA A 182 17.72 -14.70 15.28
N GLY A 183 16.73 -13.86 15.00
CA GLY A 183 15.85 -13.33 16.04
C GLY A 183 14.78 -12.33 15.61
N LEU A 184 14.49 -12.21 14.32
CA LEU A 184 13.42 -11.36 13.79
C LEU A 184 12.05 -11.86 14.24
N ARG A 185 11.16 -10.92 14.55
CA ARG A 185 9.73 -11.14 14.75
C ARG A 185 8.97 -11.03 13.44
N MET A 186 9.18 -9.95 12.68
CA MET A 186 8.49 -9.73 11.41
C MET A 186 9.37 -9.14 10.32
N LEU A 187 9.07 -9.54 9.09
CA LEU A 187 9.63 -9.00 7.85
C LEU A 187 8.50 -8.47 6.96
N PHE A 188 8.75 -7.36 6.27
CA PHE A 188 7.80 -6.74 5.35
C PHE A 188 8.48 -6.48 4.01
N GLY A 189 7.76 -6.69 2.91
CA GLY A 189 8.28 -6.38 1.59
C GLY A 189 7.33 -6.76 0.48
N PHE A 190 7.87 -7.26 -0.64
CA PHE A 190 7.10 -7.52 -1.85
C PHE A 190 7.48 -8.85 -2.50
N ASP A 191 6.48 -9.56 -3.01
CA ASP A 191 6.67 -10.67 -3.95
C ASP A 191 6.85 -10.17 -5.38
N SER A 192 6.19 -9.07 -5.72
CA SER A 192 6.25 -8.44 -7.04
C SER A 192 7.36 -7.39 -7.16
N ILE A 193 7.49 -6.84 -8.37
CA ILE A 193 8.17 -5.57 -8.59
C ILE A 193 7.31 -4.47 -7.98
N CYS A 194 7.91 -3.63 -7.13
CA CYS A 194 7.23 -2.50 -6.51
C CYS A 194 7.41 -1.22 -7.34
N TRP A 195 6.62 -0.19 -7.03
CA TRP A 195 6.67 1.11 -7.69
C TRP A 195 7.69 2.03 -7.01
N ASP A 196 8.35 2.91 -7.76
CA ASP A 196 9.18 3.97 -7.18
C ASP A 196 8.27 5.06 -6.61
N SER A 197 7.98 4.96 -5.32
CA SER A 197 7.04 5.86 -4.65
C SER A 197 7.52 6.22 -3.26
N GLY A 198 7.42 7.50 -2.93
CA GLY A 198 7.85 8.04 -1.64
C GLY A 198 6.79 7.90 -0.55
N ARG A 199 5.88 6.94 -0.69
CA ARG A 199 4.62 6.91 0.08
C ARG A 199 4.45 5.65 0.92
N TYR A 200 5.25 4.60 0.74
CA TYR A 200 5.03 3.34 1.46
C TYR A 200 5.17 3.52 2.97
N GLY A 201 6.24 4.16 3.43
CA GLY A 201 6.47 4.45 4.84
C GLY A 201 5.34 5.26 5.48
N ALA A 202 4.94 6.37 4.87
CA ALA A 202 3.86 7.21 5.38
C ALA A 202 2.49 6.50 5.34
N ASN A 203 2.20 5.72 4.30
CA ASN A 203 0.95 4.98 4.17
C ASN A 203 0.86 3.85 5.20
N PHE A 204 1.95 3.14 5.50
CA PHE A 204 2.00 2.15 6.58
C PHE A 204 1.53 2.77 7.90
N TRP A 205 2.09 3.93 8.26
CA TRP A 205 1.70 4.64 9.48
C TRP A 205 0.28 5.15 9.45
N ARG A 206 -0.21 5.60 8.30
CA ARG A 206 -1.60 6.00 8.12
C ARG A 206 -2.55 4.87 8.49
N HIS A 207 -2.29 3.66 8.02
CA HIS A 207 -3.11 2.49 8.33
C HIS A 207 -2.90 1.95 9.74
N TRP A 208 -1.68 1.98 10.29
CA TRP A 208 -1.43 1.59 11.67
C TRP A 208 -2.18 2.50 12.67
N GLN A 209 -2.19 3.82 12.42
CA GLN A 209 -2.97 4.79 13.19
C GLN A 209 -4.48 4.59 13.04
N MET A 210 -4.94 3.86 12.01
CA MET A 210 -6.32 3.40 11.91
C MET A 210 -6.62 2.15 12.74
N GLY A 211 -5.64 1.75 13.55
CA GLY A 211 -5.73 0.66 14.48
C GLY A 211 -5.60 -0.72 13.86
N LYS A 212 -4.95 -0.82 12.70
CA LYS A 212 -4.66 -2.06 11.99
C LYS A 212 -3.38 -2.73 12.52
N PRO A 213 -3.29 -4.07 12.52
CA PRO A 213 -2.04 -4.80 12.77
C PRO A 213 -0.97 -4.47 11.74
N PHE A 214 0.31 -4.64 12.08
CA PHE A 214 1.42 -4.25 11.22
C PHE A 214 1.35 -4.90 9.83
N ALA A 215 1.00 -6.19 9.75
CA ALA A 215 0.83 -6.87 8.48
C ALA A 215 -0.23 -6.19 7.62
N GLN A 216 -1.43 -5.95 8.16
CA GLN A 216 -2.50 -5.30 7.40
C GLN A 216 -2.13 -3.86 7.03
N ALA A 217 -1.48 -3.12 7.93
CA ALA A 217 -1.03 -1.75 7.66
C ALA A 217 -0.03 -1.68 6.51
N TRP A 218 0.90 -2.63 6.42
CA TRP A 218 1.84 -2.74 5.30
C TRP A 218 1.13 -3.10 3.99
N LEU A 219 0.27 -4.11 4.01
CA LEU A 219 -0.45 -4.59 2.83
C LEU A 219 -1.35 -3.51 2.23
N ASP A 220 -2.10 -2.79 3.07
CA ASP A 220 -2.98 -1.70 2.62
C ASP A 220 -2.18 -0.45 2.24
N GLY A 221 -1.11 -0.13 2.98
CA GLY A 221 -0.29 1.05 2.67
C GLY A 221 0.42 0.93 1.33
N ALA A 222 0.88 -0.27 0.99
CA ALA A 222 1.36 -0.58 -0.35
C ALA A 222 0.24 -0.55 -1.39
N TRP A 223 -0.94 -1.10 -1.09
CA TRP A 223 -2.08 -1.05 -1.99
C TRP A 223 -2.45 0.38 -2.41
N ASP A 224 -2.37 1.33 -1.49
CA ASP A 224 -2.65 2.75 -1.72
C ASP A 224 -1.65 3.41 -2.70
N VAL A 225 -0.43 2.88 -2.82
CA VAL A 225 0.54 3.30 -3.85
C VAL A 225 0.13 2.76 -5.22
N ALA A 226 -0.10 1.46 -5.29
CA ALA A 226 -0.52 0.79 -6.50
C ALA A 226 -1.13 -0.58 -6.15
N PRO A 227 -2.36 -0.88 -6.62
CA PRO A 227 -3.05 -2.12 -6.28
C PRO A 227 -2.73 -3.31 -7.19
N ASP A 228 -1.77 -3.18 -8.11
CA ASP A 228 -1.29 -4.25 -9.02
C ASP A 228 0.00 -4.92 -8.53
N GLN A 229 0.50 -4.51 -7.35
CA GLN A 229 1.65 -5.13 -6.70
C GLN A 229 1.20 -6.13 -5.63
N SER A 230 2.12 -7.02 -5.24
CA SER A 230 1.93 -8.08 -4.25
C SER A 230 2.79 -7.79 -3.02
N PRO A 231 2.32 -6.94 -2.09
CA PRO A 231 2.99 -6.74 -0.80
C PRO A 231 2.85 -7.99 0.08
N VAL A 232 3.86 -8.23 0.91
CA VAL A 232 3.95 -9.40 1.80
C VAL A 232 4.40 -8.96 3.18
N ALA A 233 3.79 -9.53 4.22
CA ALA A 233 4.26 -9.48 5.59
C ALA A 233 4.49 -10.91 6.07
N CYS A 234 5.55 -11.13 6.85
CA CYS A 234 5.89 -12.43 7.40
C CYS A 234 6.22 -12.29 8.89
N ALA A 235 5.69 -13.20 9.71
CA ALA A 235 6.00 -13.34 11.12
C ALA A 235 6.74 -14.66 11.38
N CYS A 236 7.66 -14.63 12.34
CA CYS A 236 8.45 -15.77 12.78
C CYS A 236 8.17 -16.04 14.25
N ALA A 237 7.96 -17.31 14.62
CA ALA A 237 7.71 -17.67 16.01
C ALA A 237 8.10 -19.12 16.31
N PRO A 238 8.14 -19.54 17.59
CA PRO A 238 8.48 -20.92 17.96
C PRO A 238 7.51 -21.97 17.39
N ASP A 239 6.26 -21.59 17.17
CA ASP A 239 5.18 -22.44 16.68
C ASP A 239 4.22 -21.67 15.77
N ARG A 240 3.30 -22.42 15.15
CA ARG A 240 2.35 -21.92 14.14
C ARG A 240 1.37 -20.91 14.71
N ASP A 241 0.81 -21.18 15.88
CA ASP A 241 -0.25 -20.36 16.46
C ASP A 241 0.33 -19.02 16.91
N ALA A 242 1.51 -19.02 17.52
CA ALA A 242 2.24 -17.80 17.85
C ALA A 242 2.59 -16.99 16.59
N ALA A 243 3.02 -17.63 15.50
CA ALA A 243 3.33 -16.92 14.25
C ALA A 243 2.08 -16.27 13.63
N LEU A 244 0.95 -16.98 13.62
CA LEU A 244 -0.33 -16.45 13.13
C LEU A 244 -0.88 -15.34 14.03
N ALA A 245 -0.85 -15.50 15.35
CA ALA A 245 -1.28 -14.47 16.29
C ALA A 245 -0.48 -13.18 16.11
N MET A 246 0.84 -13.29 15.89
CA MET A 246 1.71 -12.16 15.60
C MET A 246 1.35 -11.50 14.26
N LEU A 247 1.20 -12.31 13.20
CA LEU A 247 0.90 -11.83 11.85
C LEU A 247 -0.44 -11.09 11.75
N PHE A 248 -1.47 -11.56 12.46
CA PHE A 248 -2.82 -10.99 12.40
C PHE A 248 -3.13 -10.00 13.54
N GLY A 249 -2.34 -9.97 14.61
CA GLY A 249 -2.64 -9.18 15.82
C GLY A 249 -1.60 -8.16 16.23
N GLU A 250 -0.32 -8.33 15.86
CA GLU A 250 0.74 -7.48 16.42
C GLU A 250 0.66 -6.04 15.91
N ARG A 251 0.67 -5.10 16.86
CA ARG A 251 0.54 -3.65 16.62
C ARG A 251 1.61 -2.82 17.31
N ARG A 252 2.47 -3.43 18.12
CA ARG A 252 3.55 -2.74 18.83
C ARG A 252 4.86 -3.45 18.60
N PHE A 253 5.95 -2.69 18.49
CA PHE A 253 7.27 -3.23 18.30
C PHE A 253 7.84 -3.74 19.62
N ALA A 254 7.69 -5.03 19.86
CA ALA A 254 8.22 -5.74 21.01
C ALA A 254 9.75 -5.83 20.96
N ALA A 255 10.38 -5.74 22.14
CA ALA A 255 11.84 -5.85 22.27
C ALA A 255 12.36 -7.30 22.18
N GLN A 256 11.48 -8.26 22.49
CA GLN A 256 11.86 -9.65 22.71
C GLN A 256 12.18 -10.37 21.39
N ARG A 257 13.33 -11.03 21.35
CA ARG A 257 13.69 -11.93 20.25
C ARG A 257 12.79 -13.17 20.26
N VAL A 258 12.59 -13.77 19.10
CA VAL A 258 11.79 -15.00 18.95
C VAL A 258 12.59 -16.08 18.23
N ALA A 259 12.37 -17.33 18.63
CA ALA A 259 12.92 -18.47 17.89
C ALA A 259 12.15 -18.62 16.58
N ALA A 260 12.81 -18.54 15.43
CA ALA A 260 12.18 -18.56 14.10
C ALA A 260 11.94 -19.99 13.56
N GLN A 261 11.26 -20.84 14.34
CA GLN A 261 11.01 -22.24 13.97
C GLN A 261 9.84 -22.40 13.00
N CYS A 262 8.79 -21.59 13.18
CA CYS A 262 7.64 -21.50 12.30
C CYS A 262 7.53 -20.11 11.69
N TRP A 263 7.13 -20.09 10.43
CA TRP A 263 6.99 -18.90 9.61
C TRP A 263 5.55 -18.83 9.13
N ALA A 264 4.89 -17.70 9.37
CA ALA A 264 3.58 -17.39 8.80
C ALA A 264 3.72 -16.15 7.93
N TRP A 265 3.11 -16.13 6.75
CA TRP A 265 3.11 -14.94 5.90
C TRP A 265 1.75 -14.67 5.31
N ARG A 266 1.50 -13.40 5.01
CA ARG A 266 0.28 -12.90 4.42
C ARG A 266 0.60 -11.93 3.29
N TRP A 267 -0.14 -12.01 2.20
CA TRP A 267 0.09 -11.17 1.02
C TRP A 267 -1.21 -10.80 0.32
N HIS A 268 -1.15 -9.72 -0.46
CA HIS A 268 -2.21 -9.39 -1.42
C HIS A 268 -1.89 -9.98 -2.78
N ALA A 269 -2.84 -10.68 -3.38
CA ALA A 269 -2.73 -11.28 -4.70
C ALA A 269 -3.75 -10.64 -5.68
N PRO A 270 -3.33 -9.63 -6.47
CA PRO A 270 -4.19 -9.00 -7.47
C PRO A 270 -4.70 -10.01 -8.51
N GLN A 271 -5.99 -9.94 -8.85
CA GLN A 271 -6.63 -10.88 -9.77
C GLN A 271 -6.77 -10.26 -11.15
N ALA A 272 -5.87 -10.60 -12.09
CA ALA A 272 -5.83 -10.01 -13.42
C ALA A 272 -7.15 -10.15 -14.21
N LEU A 273 -7.84 -11.30 -14.09
CA LEU A 273 -9.14 -11.55 -14.73
C LEU A 273 -10.30 -10.72 -14.13
N TYR A 274 -10.07 -10.14 -12.95
CA TYR A 274 -11.04 -9.35 -12.21
C TYR A 274 -10.61 -7.89 -12.15
N GLN A 275 -10.04 -7.37 -13.24
CA GLN A 275 -9.71 -5.96 -13.39
C GLN A 275 -10.65 -5.31 -14.42
N ARG A 276 -11.01 -4.04 -14.19
CA ARG A 276 -11.71 -3.22 -15.16
C ARG A 276 -10.77 -2.87 -16.32
N GLU A 277 -11.29 -2.91 -17.54
CA GLU A 277 -10.60 -2.36 -18.72
C GLU A 277 -10.48 -0.83 -18.61
N ALA A 278 -9.42 -0.26 -19.16
CA ALA A 278 -9.24 1.19 -19.20
C ALA A 278 -10.44 1.84 -19.91
N ALA A 279 -11.04 2.86 -19.29
CA ALA A 279 -12.32 3.40 -19.74
C ALA A 279 -12.15 4.31 -20.97
N LEU A 280 -11.07 5.08 -20.99
CA LEU A 280 -10.78 6.06 -22.04
C LEU A 280 -9.29 6.03 -22.38
N THR A 281 -9.00 5.95 -23.68
CA THR A 281 -7.65 6.10 -24.24
C THR A 281 -7.48 7.41 -25.03
N GLU A 282 -8.59 8.10 -25.31
CA GLU A 282 -8.66 9.42 -25.93
C GLU A 282 -9.52 10.35 -25.07
N PRO A 283 -9.16 11.65 -24.98
CA PRO A 283 -9.90 12.59 -24.16
C PRO A 283 -11.30 12.84 -24.75
N PRO A 284 -12.33 13.09 -23.93
CA PRO A 284 -13.62 13.56 -24.41
C PRO A 284 -13.46 14.87 -25.20
N ALA A 285 -14.33 15.09 -26.20
CA ALA A 285 -14.32 16.32 -27.00
C ALA A 285 -14.46 17.59 -26.14
N GLU A 286 -15.28 17.51 -25.09
CA GLU A 286 -15.49 18.55 -24.10
C GLU A 286 -15.37 17.97 -22.69
N PHE A 287 -14.62 18.63 -21.82
CA PHE A 287 -14.53 18.27 -20.41
C PHE A 287 -14.29 19.51 -19.54
N GLY A 288 -14.63 19.42 -18.25
CA GLY A 288 -14.43 20.50 -17.28
C GLY A 288 -13.65 19.99 -16.08
N ALA A 289 -12.90 20.89 -15.43
CA ALA A 289 -12.38 20.60 -14.10
C ALA A 289 -13.54 20.53 -13.09
N VAL A 290 -13.34 19.80 -12.00
CA VAL A 290 -14.36 19.64 -10.96
C VAL A 290 -13.78 20.04 -9.61
N ARG A 291 -14.51 20.91 -8.90
CA ARG A 291 -14.18 21.25 -7.52
C ARG A 291 -14.79 20.20 -6.60
N LEU A 292 -13.96 19.63 -5.74
CA LEU A 292 -14.38 18.70 -4.70
C LEU A 292 -14.55 19.45 -3.38
N VAL A 293 -15.50 19.00 -2.55
CA VAL A 293 -15.68 19.53 -1.19
C VAL A 293 -14.38 19.34 -0.41
N PRO A 294 -13.86 20.37 0.29
CA PRO A 294 -12.66 20.23 1.11
C PRO A 294 -12.76 19.06 2.08
N VAL A 295 -11.68 18.30 2.21
CA VAL A 295 -11.65 17.08 3.02
C VAL A 295 -12.02 17.36 4.49
N SER A 296 -11.56 18.47 5.05
CA SER A 296 -11.91 18.90 6.42
C SER A 296 -13.42 19.11 6.63
N GLU A 297 -14.14 19.46 5.57
CA GLU A 297 -15.57 19.81 5.58
C GLU A 297 -16.46 18.64 5.14
N ASP A 298 -15.92 17.69 4.36
CA ASP A 298 -16.72 16.61 3.79
C ASP A 298 -17.06 15.50 4.81
N ARG A 299 -18.17 15.68 5.54
CA ARG A 299 -18.66 14.73 6.56
C ARG A 299 -19.89 13.94 6.13
N ALA A 300 -20.39 14.14 4.91
CA ALA A 300 -21.68 13.56 4.50
C ALA A 300 -21.65 12.02 4.48
N LEU A 301 -20.57 11.43 3.94
CA LEU A 301 -20.41 9.97 3.89
C LEU A 301 -20.32 9.38 5.31
N ALA A 302 -19.53 9.99 6.19
CA ALA A 302 -19.41 9.54 7.58
C ALA A 302 -20.75 9.60 8.33
N ARG A 303 -21.52 10.67 8.16
CA ARG A 303 -22.88 10.78 8.73
C ARG A 303 -23.80 9.69 8.18
N SER A 304 -23.79 9.44 6.87
CA SER A 304 -24.58 8.38 6.24
C SER A 304 -24.27 7.00 6.85
N VAL A 305 -22.99 6.68 7.04
CA VAL A 305 -22.57 5.41 7.65
C VAL A 305 -23.02 5.32 9.10
N LEU A 306 -22.72 6.33 9.93
CA LEU A 306 -23.11 6.34 11.35
C LEU A 306 -24.63 6.22 11.53
N SER A 307 -25.42 6.97 10.76
CA SER A 307 -26.88 6.87 10.80
C SER A 307 -27.38 5.47 10.42
N ARG A 308 -26.73 4.79 9.46
CA ARG A 308 -27.07 3.41 9.09
C ARG A 308 -26.70 2.38 10.16
N LEU A 309 -25.72 2.69 11.00
CA LEU A 309 -25.35 1.90 12.17
C LEU A 309 -26.23 2.20 13.40
N GLY A 310 -27.19 3.12 13.29
CA GLY A 310 -28.01 3.56 14.43
C GLY A 310 -27.25 4.42 15.44
N LEU A 311 -26.09 4.97 15.05
CA LEU A 311 -25.27 5.84 15.87
C LEU A 311 -25.59 7.30 15.54
N ASP A 312 -25.90 8.11 16.56
CA ASP A 312 -26.18 9.53 16.36
C ASP A 312 -24.87 10.26 15.99
N PRO A 313 -24.75 10.81 14.75
CA PRO A 313 -23.56 11.54 14.35
C PRO A 313 -23.30 12.80 15.17
N ALA A 314 -24.34 13.36 15.83
CA ALA A 314 -24.19 14.54 16.70
C ALA A 314 -23.44 14.21 18.00
N LEU A 315 -23.45 12.95 18.43
CA LEU A 315 -22.78 12.49 19.65
C LEU A 315 -21.33 12.03 19.38
N ALA A 316 -20.93 11.94 18.12
CA ALA A 316 -19.59 11.55 17.73
C ALA A 316 -18.66 12.78 17.79
N ALA A 317 -17.87 12.89 18.86
CA ALA A 317 -16.90 13.97 19.05
C ALA A 317 -15.65 13.76 18.18
N LEU A 318 -15.05 14.87 17.75
CA LEU A 318 -13.73 14.85 17.13
C LEU A 318 -12.65 14.88 18.21
N ASP A 319 -11.55 14.18 17.97
CA ASP A 319 -10.34 14.35 18.76
C ASP A 319 -9.62 15.67 18.43
N ALA A 320 -8.56 15.97 19.19
CA ALA A 320 -7.75 17.18 19.01
C ALA A 320 -7.08 17.28 17.64
N GLN A 321 -6.98 16.16 16.90
CA GLN A 321 -6.40 16.08 15.57
C GLN A 321 -7.47 16.15 14.47
N GLY A 322 -8.76 16.20 14.82
CA GLY A 322 -9.88 16.25 13.89
C GLY A 322 -10.30 14.88 13.35
N ALA A 323 -9.90 13.79 13.99
CA ALA A 323 -10.39 12.45 13.67
C ALA A 323 -11.68 12.16 14.45
N LEU A 324 -12.57 11.40 13.82
CA LEU A 324 -13.80 10.88 14.40
C LEU A 324 -13.63 9.39 14.60
N SER A 325 -13.90 8.88 15.79
CA SER A 325 -13.85 7.44 16.05
C SER A 325 -15.05 7.03 16.89
N VAL A 326 -15.67 5.91 16.56
CA VAL A 326 -16.78 5.32 17.31
C VAL A 326 -16.61 3.81 17.34
N GLY A 327 -16.77 3.18 18.49
CA GLY A 327 -16.64 1.73 18.63
C GLY A 327 -17.74 1.15 19.50
N GLN A 328 -18.18 -0.06 19.16
CA GLN A 328 -19.11 -0.86 19.97
C GLN A 328 -18.83 -2.35 19.75
N GLY A 329 -18.27 -3.03 20.76
CA GLY A 329 -17.84 -4.41 20.62
C GLY A 329 -16.76 -4.57 19.55
N ALA A 330 -16.98 -5.45 18.58
CA ALA A 330 -16.07 -5.64 17.44
C ALA A 330 -16.21 -4.56 16.36
N LEU A 331 -17.32 -3.81 16.35
CA LEU A 331 -17.54 -2.74 15.39
C LEU A 331 -16.69 -1.53 15.74
N ARG A 332 -15.96 -1.02 14.75
CA ARG A 332 -15.16 0.20 14.85
C ARG A 332 -15.33 1.04 13.59
N PHE A 333 -15.86 2.24 13.76
CA PHE A 333 -15.90 3.28 12.74
C PHE A 333 -14.83 4.32 13.03
N GLN A 334 -14.10 4.74 12.00
CA GLN A 334 -13.15 5.83 12.08
C GLN A 334 -13.20 6.68 10.81
N ARG A 335 -13.11 8.00 10.97
CA ARG A 335 -12.82 8.96 9.91
C ARG A 335 -11.63 9.79 10.33
N ARG A 336 -10.58 9.77 9.52
CA ARG A 336 -9.38 10.57 9.75
C ARG A 336 -9.52 12.01 9.23
N PRO A 337 -8.61 12.93 9.64
CA PRO A 337 -8.61 14.32 9.17
C PRO A 337 -8.36 14.45 7.66
N ASP A 338 -7.65 13.49 7.07
CA ASP A 338 -7.38 13.36 5.64
C ASP A 338 -8.56 12.73 4.86
N GLY A 339 -9.70 12.50 5.52
CA GLY A 339 -10.93 12.02 4.89
C GLY A 339 -11.01 10.51 4.71
N HIS A 340 -9.96 9.75 5.08
CA HIS A 340 -10.04 8.30 5.08
C HIS A 340 -11.09 7.81 6.07
N ILE A 341 -12.03 7.00 5.59
CA ILE A 341 -13.03 6.34 6.42
C ILE A 341 -12.72 4.84 6.47
N LEU A 342 -12.80 4.25 7.66
CA LEU A 342 -12.77 2.82 7.91
C LEU A 342 -13.98 2.44 8.76
N LEU A 343 -14.75 1.46 8.28
CA LEU A 343 -15.67 0.69 9.09
C LEU A 343 -15.12 -0.73 9.19
N GLU A 344 -14.72 -1.14 10.38
CA GLU A 344 -14.35 -2.50 10.71
C GLU A 344 -15.50 -3.14 11.49
N LEU A 345 -15.85 -4.37 11.12
CA LEU A 345 -16.96 -5.12 11.71
C LEU A 345 -16.45 -6.35 12.46
N GLU A 346 -15.39 -6.97 11.95
CA GLU A 346 -14.76 -8.16 12.51
C GLU A 346 -13.25 -8.08 12.28
N PRO A 347 -12.41 -8.57 13.22
CA PRO A 347 -10.98 -8.64 13.01
C PRO A 347 -10.62 -9.63 11.89
N ALA A 348 -9.55 -9.31 11.17
CA ALA A 348 -8.95 -10.25 10.23
C ALA A 348 -8.42 -11.48 10.98
N ALA A 349 -8.60 -12.65 10.37
CA ALA A 349 -8.13 -13.93 10.91
C ALA A 349 -7.74 -14.86 9.74
N PRO A 350 -6.91 -15.89 9.99
CA PRO A 350 -6.56 -16.86 8.97
C PRO A 350 -7.80 -17.54 8.38
N GLY A 351 -7.79 -17.73 7.07
CA GLY A 351 -8.80 -18.51 6.36
C GLY A 351 -8.79 -19.99 6.72
N ARG A 352 -9.77 -20.73 6.19
CA ARG A 352 -9.86 -22.20 6.33
C ARG A 352 -9.57 -22.86 4.98
N GLY A 353 -8.33 -22.73 4.52
CA GLY A 353 -7.86 -23.27 3.25
C GLY A 353 -8.25 -22.41 2.04
N LEU A 354 -7.87 -22.90 0.85
CA LEU A 354 -8.25 -22.28 -0.42
C LEU A 354 -9.72 -22.53 -0.74
N ARG A 355 -10.34 -21.59 -1.46
CA ARG A 355 -11.71 -21.73 -1.98
C ARG A 355 -11.80 -21.16 -3.37
N GLU A 356 -12.74 -21.71 -4.15
CA GLU A 356 -13.07 -21.16 -5.45
C GLU A 356 -13.67 -19.77 -5.33
N MET A 357 -13.27 -18.91 -6.25
CA MET A 357 -13.74 -17.54 -6.33
C MET A 357 -15.11 -17.49 -7.01
N PRO A 358 -16.12 -16.82 -6.41
CA PRO A 358 -17.39 -16.60 -7.09
C PRO A 358 -17.20 -15.79 -8.38
N PRO A 359 -18.06 -15.96 -9.39
CA PRO A 359 -18.00 -15.18 -10.62
C PRO A 359 -18.03 -13.67 -10.34
N ARG A 360 -17.32 -12.88 -11.16
CA ARG A 360 -17.18 -11.42 -11.00
C ARG A 360 -18.53 -10.72 -10.78
N ARG A 361 -19.56 -11.06 -11.57
CA ARG A 361 -20.89 -10.46 -11.46
C ARG A 361 -21.52 -10.67 -10.07
N ALA A 362 -21.34 -11.86 -9.49
CA ALA A 362 -21.87 -12.18 -8.16
C ALA A 362 -21.14 -11.39 -7.06
N LEU A 363 -19.80 -11.32 -7.13
CA LEU A 363 -18.98 -10.53 -6.21
C LEU A 363 -19.35 -9.05 -6.24
N VAL A 364 -19.46 -8.46 -7.43
CA VAL A 364 -19.79 -7.04 -7.60
C VAL A 364 -21.20 -6.74 -7.10
N SER A 365 -22.17 -7.60 -7.40
CA SER A 365 -23.55 -7.44 -6.93
C SER A 365 -23.63 -7.52 -5.40
N ARG A 366 -23.00 -8.52 -4.80
CA ARG A 366 -22.91 -8.66 -3.33
C ARG A 366 -22.24 -7.44 -2.71
N ALA A 367 -21.12 -7.01 -3.25
CA ALA A 367 -20.40 -5.85 -2.74
C ALA A 367 -21.25 -4.58 -2.78
N ARG A 368 -21.93 -4.31 -3.90
CA ARG A 368 -22.85 -3.16 -4.01
C ARG A 368 -24.00 -3.23 -3.00
N SER A 369 -24.56 -4.42 -2.78
CA SER A 369 -25.63 -4.60 -1.78
C SER A 369 -25.15 -4.27 -0.36
N VAL A 370 -23.98 -4.81 0.02
CA VAL A 370 -23.35 -4.54 1.32
C VAL A 370 -22.99 -3.06 1.50
N LEU A 371 -22.37 -2.45 0.49
CA LEU A 371 -22.02 -1.03 0.55
C LEU A 371 -23.26 -0.15 0.70
N ARG A 372 -24.39 -0.53 0.08
CA ARG A 372 -25.68 0.14 0.26
C ARG A 372 -26.20 -0.02 1.69
N SER A 373 -26.18 -1.24 2.24
CA SER A 373 -26.72 -1.50 3.58
C SER A 373 -25.99 -0.72 4.67
N TYR A 374 -24.68 -0.54 4.52
CA TYR A 374 -23.85 0.24 5.45
C TYR A 374 -23.74 1.74 5.11
N GLY A 375 -24.48 2.25 4.12
CA GLY A 375 -24.53 3.69 3.84
C GLY A 375 -23.36 4.27 3.05
N PHE A 376 -22.53 3.42 2.43
CA PHE A 376 -21.37 3.82 1.62
C PHE A 376 -21.72 4.20 0.18
N LEU A 377 -23.00 4.09 -0.22
CA LEU A 377 -23.51 4.51 -1.53
C LEU A 377 -24.50 5.68 -1.39
N PRO A 378 -24.07 6.86 -0.92
CA PRO A 378 -24.95 8.02 -0.85
C PRO A 378 -25.31 8.53 -2.25
N ALA A 379 -26.46 9.21 -2.36
CA ALA A 379 -26.85 9.87 -3.60
C ALA A 379 -25.77 10.88 -4.05
N GLY A 380 -25.52 10.96 -5.36
CA GLY A 380 -24.59 11.91 -5.95
C GLY A 380 -23.13 11.47 -6.03
N ILE A 381 -22.78 10.25 -5.59
CA ILE A 381 -21.47 9.65 -5.87
C ILE A 381 -21.63 8.54 -6.91
N GLU A 382 -20.94 8.69 -8.03
CA GLU A 382 -20.85 7.66 -9.05
C GLU A 382 -19.69 6.71 -8.75
N LEU A 383 -19.92 5.40 -8.88
CA LEU A 383 -18.91 4.38 -8.66
C LEU A 383 -18.85 3.37 -9.80
N VAL A 384 -17.65 3.16 -10.32
CA VAL A 384 -17.33 2.08 -11.25
C VAL A 384 -16.59 0.96 -10.52
N PHE A 385 -16.86 -0.29 -10.88
CA PHE A 385 -16.04 -1.40 -10.42
C PHE A 385 -14.61 -1.23 -10.94
N ASP A 386 -13.61 -1.44 -10.09
CA ASP A 386 -12.21 -1.31 -10.49
C ASP A 386 -11.49 -2.66 -10.53
N ARG A 387 -11.48 -3.41 -9.41
CA ARG A 387 -10.74 -4.66 -9.33
C ARG A 387 -11.14 -5.57 -8.17
N VAL A 388 -10.64 -6.81 -8.22
CA VAL A 388 -10.59 -7.72 -7.07
C VAL A 388 -9.13 -8.07 -6.75
N SER A 389 -8.82 -8.20 -5.46
CA SER A 389 -7.63 -8.88 -4.96
C SER A 389 -7.99 -9.80 -3.83
N LEU A 390 -7.12 -10.77 -3.59
CA LEU A 390 -7.23 -11.69 -2.47
C LEU A 390 -6.22 -11.27 -1.40
N ALA A 391 -6.57 -11.45 -0.13
CA ALA A 391 -5.59 -11.59 0.93
C ALA A 391 -5.43 -13.08 1.23
N LEU A 392 -4.21 -13.57 1.06
CA LEU A 392 -3.84 -14.96 1.27
C LEU A 392 -2.87 -15.04 2.44
N SER A 393 -2.90 -16.15 3.17
CA SER A 393 -1.89 -16.48 4.17
C SER A 393 -1.38 -17.90 4.01
N ALA A 394 -0.18 -18.17 4.52
CA ALA A 394 0.37 -19.52 4.58
C ALA A 394 1.32 -19.68 5.76
N THR A 395 1.58 -20.93 6.14
CA THR A 395 2.52 -21.28 7.21
C THR A 395 3.46 -22.40 6.78
N ALA A 396 4.71 -22.34 7.22
CA ALA A 396 5.70 -23.41 7.08
C ALA A 396 6.59 -23.53 8.33
N SER A 397 7.27 -24.66 8.48
CA SER A 397 8.10 -24.96 9.66
C SER A 397 9.46 -25.49 9.25
N LEU A 398 10.52 -25.03 9.92
CA LEU A 398 11.87 -25.57 9.77
C LEU A 398 11.97 -27.04 10.18
N ARG A 399 11.02 -27.53 10.98
CA ARG A 399 10.96 -28.92 11.41
C ARG A 399 10.34 -29.86 10.36
N ARG A 400 9.67 -29.29 9.36
CA ARG A 400 8.93 -30.02 8.32
C ARG A 400 9.08 -29.30 6.98
N LEU A 401 10.31 -29.27 6.47
CA LEU A 401 10.65 -28.61 5.21
C LEU A 401 10.12 -29.36 3.98
N ASP A 402 9.76 -30.63 4.17
CA ASP A 402 9.16 -31.53 3.18
C ASP A 402 7.66 -31.26 2.96
N GLU A 403 6.99 -30.64 3.93
CA GLU A 403 5.58 -30.27 3.80
C GLU A 403 5.42 -28.97 2.98
N PRO A 404 4.56 -28.95 1.94
CA PRO A 404 4.28 -27.72 1.22
C PRO A 404 3.59 -26.70 2.15
N PRO A 405 3.81 -25.38 1.94
CA PRO A 405 3.13 -24.36 2.72
C PRO A 405 1.61 -24.52 2.70
N ALA A 406 0.99 -24.46 3.88
CA ALA A 406 -0.46 -24.57 4.01
C ALA A 406 -1.14 -23.23 3.68
N GLU A 407 -1.50 -23.02 2.40
CA GLU A 407 -2.14 -21.79 1.94
C GLU A 407 -3.62 -21.70 2.35
N SER A 408 -4.07 -20.46 2.62
CA SER A 408 -5.44 -20.14 2.99
C SER A 408 -5.89 -18.82 2.35
N LEU A 409 -7.15 -18.80 1.91
CA LEU A 409 -7.82 -17.59 1.46
C LEU A 409 -8.47 -16.90 2.66
N ASP A 410 -7.87 -15.81 3.11
CA ASP A 410 -8.35 -15.04 4.26
C ASP A 410 -9.49 -14.10 3.84
N GLU A 411 -9.29 -13.37 2.75
CA GLU A 411 -10.18 -12.27 2.34
C GLU A 411 -10.28 -12.12 0.82
N ILE A 412 -11.48 -11.73 0.38
CA ILE A 412 -11.77 -11.22 -0.96
C ILE A 412 -11.98 -9.71 -0.84
N ILE A 413 -11.14 -8.93 -1.50
CA ILE A 413 -11.16 -7.47 -1.49
C ILE A 413 -11.72 -6.99 -2.83
N VAL A 414 -12.91 -6.39 -2.80
CA VAL A 414 -13.57 -5.79 -3.97
C VAL A 414 -13.40 -4.28 -3.91
N GLN A 415 -12.83 -3.68 -4.95
CA GLN A 415 -12.61 -2.23 -5.04
C GLN A 415 -13.47 -1.59 -6.13
N PHE A 416 -14.03 -0.44 -5.79
CA PHE A 416 -14.66 0.51 -6.69
C PHE A 416 -13.84 1.80 -6.73
N ARG A 417 -13.98 2.52 -7.84
CA ARG A 417 -13.46 3.89 -8.00
C ARG A 417 -14.60 4.87 -8.17
N GLN A 418 -14.42 6.04 -7.58
CA GLN A 418 -15.21 7.20 -7.88
C GLN A 418 -15.12 7.51 -9.36
N ALA A 419 -16.26 7.78 -9.98
CA ALA A 419 -16.36 8.37 -11.28
C ALA A 419 -16.99 9.76 -11.18
N ILE A 420 -16.69 10.60 -12.17
CA ILE A 420 -17.28 11.92 -12.36
C ILE A 420 -17.74 11.92 -13.81
N ASP A 421 -19.05 11.94 -14.02
CA ASP A 421 -19.67 11.94 -15.34
C ASP A 421 -19.18 10.75 -16.19
N GLY A 422 -19.13 9.55 -15.59
CA GLY A 422 -18.65 8.31 -16.22
C GLY A 422 -17.12 8.13 -16.23
N ILE A 423 -16.34 9.16 -15.90
CA ILE A 423 -14.88 9.14 -16.00
C ILE A 423 -14.25 8.80 -14.63
N PRO A 424 -13.43 7.74 -14.52
CA PRO A 424 -12.88 7.31 -13.24
C PRO A 424 -11.83 8.27 -12.67
N VAL A 425 -11.77 8.37 -11.34
CA VAL A 425 -10.67 9.03 -10.61
C VAL A 425 -9.44 8.11 -10.61
N LEU A 426 -8.32 8.64 -11.10
CA LEU A 426 -7.07 7.90 -11.26
C LEU A 426 -6.06 8.15 -10.14
N THR A 427 -6.16 9.25 -9.39
CA THR A 427 -5.18 9.56 -8.33
C THR A 427 -4.99 8.33 -7.41
N PRO A 428 -3.73 7.88 -7.21
CA PRO A 428 -3.43 6.89 -6.17
C PRO A 428 -4.04 7.34 -4.85
N ASP A 429 -4.43 6.43 -3.96
CA ASP A 429 -5.07 6.69 -2.65
C ASP A 429 -6.35 7.57 -2.56
N ALA A 430 -6.81 8.20 -3.64
CA ALA A 430 -8.02 9.03 -3.63
C ALA A 430 -9.15 8.45 -4.48
N GLY A 431 -10.40 8.70 -4.09
CA GLY A 431 -11.57 8.27 -4.85
C GLY A 431 -11.75 6.76 -4.89
N THR A 432 -11.39 6.03 -3.82
CA THR A 432 -11.60 4.58 -3.75
C THR A 432 -12.65 4.20 -2.72
N LEU A 433 -13.31 3.06 -2.95
CA LEU A 433 -14.17 2.39 -1.99
C LEU A 433 -13.87 0.89 -2.03
N ARG A 434 -13.39 0.33 -0.92
CA ARG A 434 -12.97 -1.06 -0.79
C ARG A 434 -13.86 -1.78 0.21
N LEU A 435 -14.23 -3.01 -0.14
CA LEU A 435 -14.93 -3.94 0.73
C LEU A 435 -14.09 -5.21 0.84
N ALA A 436 -13.72 -5.60 2.06
CA ALA A 436 -13.09 -6.89 2.34
C ALA A 436 -14.11 -7.82 3.01
N MET A 437 -14.22 -9.04 2.48
CA MET A 437 -15.11 -10.08 3.01
C MET A 437 -14.39 -11.42 3.05
N ARG A 438 -14.78 -12.31 3.96
CA ARG A 438 -14.36 -13.71 3.93
C ARG A 438 -14.97 -14.44 2.73
N PRO A 439 -14.41 -15.59 2.32
CA PRO A 439 -14.98 -16.41 1.24
C PRO A 439 -16.42 -16.85 1.46
N ASP A 440 -16.87 -16.96 2.72
CA ASP A 440 -18.26 -17.27 3.07
C ASP A 440 -19.22 -16.06 2.92
N GLY A 441 -18.70 -14.87 2.65
CA GLY A 441 -19.44 -13.62 2.48
C GLY A 441 -19.52 -12.76 3.74
N THR A 442 -18.95 -13.20 4.87
CA THR A 442 -18.86 -12.38 6.09
C THR A 442 -18.06 -11.11 5.81
N VAL A 443 -18.66 -9.95 6.07
CA VAL A 443 -18.00 -8.67 5.83
C VAL A 443 -17.05 -8.35 6.97
N LEU A 444 -15.80 -8.02 6.66
CA LEU A 444 -14.78 -7.71 7.66
C LEU A 444 -14.58 -6.20 7.81
N ARG A 445 -14.40 -5.51 6.68
CA ARG A 445 -14.16 -4.06 6.67
C ARG A 445 -14.58 -3.38 5.37
N ILE A 446 -14.90 -2.10 5.48
CA ILE A 446 -15.14 -1.17 4.37
C ILE A 446 -14.24 0.04 4.54
N GLU A 447 -13.55 0.45 3.49
CA GLU A 447 -12.65 1.60 3.48
C GLU A 447 -12.97 2.56 2.35
N SER A 448 -12.92 3.87 2.61
CA SER A 448 -13.28 4.87 1.62
C SER A 448 -12.39 6.10 1.66
N THR A 449 -12.06 6.61 0.47
CA THR A 449 -11.43 7.92 0.24
C THR A 449 -12.23 8.75 -0.79
N LEU A 450 -13.53 8.47 -0.88
CA LEU A 450 -14.45 9.18 -1.78
C LEU A 450 -14.58 10.65 -1.38
N ARG A 451 -14.77 11.51 -2.37
CA ARG A 451 -14.95 12.95 -2.15
C ARG A 451 -16.14 13.48 -2.92
N ARG A 452 -17.01 14.24 -2.28
CA ARG A 452 -18.16 14.82 -2.99
C ARG A 452 -17.73 15.90 -3.96
N VAL A 453 -18.44 15.96 -5.08
CA VAL A 453 -18.36 17.07 -6.04
C VAL A 453 -19.08 18.27 -5.43
N ALA A 454 -18.38 19.40 -5.33
CA ALA A 454 -18.95 20.68 -4.90
C ALA A 454 -19.48 21.47 -6.10
N GLU A 455 -18.68 21.54 -7.18
CA GLU A 455 -18.98 22.37 -8.34
C GLU A 455 -18.36 21.75 -9.61
N ARG A 456 -19.08 21.84 -10.74
CA ARG A 456 -18.55 21.54 -12.06
C ARG A 456 -18.17 22.83 -12.76
N MET A 457 -16.91 22.95 -13.18
CA MET A 457 -16.45 24.11 -13.93
C MET A 457 -16.98 24.04 -15.38
N PRO A 458 -17.07 25.19 -16.09
CA PRO A 458 -17.47 25.20 -17.48
C PRO A 458 -16.64 24.25 -18.33
N VAL A 459 -17.32 23.51 -19.22
CA VAL A 459 -16.65 22.63 -20.16
C VAL A 459 -15.79 23.42 -21.13
N ARG A 460 -14.64 22.86 -21.48
CA ARG A 460 -13.72 23.41 -22.47
C ARG A 460 -13.48 22.35 -23.52
N ALA A 461 -13.39 22.79 -24.78
CA ALA A 461 -12.87 21.95 -25.84
C ALA A 461 -11.43 21.57 -25.52
N HIS A 462 -11.06 20.31 -25.76
CA HIS A 462 -9.69 19.87 -25.58
C HIS A 462 -8.75 20.69 -26.48
N ARG A 463 -7.91 21.55 -25.89
CA ARG A 463 -6.87 22.28 -26.63
C ARG A 463 -5.69 21.34 -26.86
N HIS A 464 -5.36 21.10 -28.12
CA HIS A 464 -4.28 20.22 -28.54
C HIS A 464 -2.90 20.87 -28.24
N GLY A 465 -2.21 20.40 -27.20
CA GLY A 465 -0.87 20.86 -26.81
C GLY A 465 -0.48 20.42 -25.40
N LEU A 466 0.80 20.48 -25.04
CA LEU A 466 1.20 20.34 -23.63
C LEU A 466 0.68 21.55 -22.84
N PRO A 467 0.30 21.43 -21.56
CA PRO A 467 -0.12 22.56 -20.73
C PRO A 467 0.92 23.70 -20.67
N ASP A 468 2.20 23.35 -20.86
CA ASP A 468 3.34 24.27 -20.83
C ASP A 468 3.74 24.82 -22.21
N ASP A 469 3.06 24.42 -23.29
CA ASP A 469 3.35 24.98 -24.62
C ASP A 469 2.85 26.43 -24.67
N PRO A 470 3.69 27.39 -25.14
CA PRO A 470 3.22 28.75 -25.37
C PRO A 470 2.02 28.71 -26.34
N PRO A 471 1.02 29.61 -26.16
CA PRO A 471 -0.10 29.68 -27.09
C PRO A 471 0.45 29.82 -28.51
N PRO A 472 -0.05 29.03 -29.48
CA PRO A 472 0.45 29.11 -30.83
C PRO A 472 0.30 30.55 -31.34
N PRO A 473 1.27 31.08 -32.10
CA PRO A 473 1.13 32.40 -32.72
C PRO A 473 -0.16 32.45 -33.56
N VAL A 474 -0.80 33.63 -33.60
CA VAL A 474 -2.02 33.86 -34.40
C VAL A 474 -1.75 33.39 -35.82
N ARG A 475 -2.47 32.35 -36.26
CA ARG A 475 -2.21 31.68 -37.52
C ARG A 475 -2.78 32.48 -38.69
N PRO A 476 -2.07 32.54 -39.84
CA PRO A 476 -2.66 32.98 -41.09
C PRO A 476 -3.86 32.10 -41.47
N GLU A 477 -4.94 32.71 -41.94
CA GLU A 477 -6.13 32.01 -42.44
C GLU A 477 -5.76 31.06 -43.60
N GLY A 478 -6.29 29.83 -43.58
CA GLY A 478 -6.18 28.87 -44.69
C GLY A 478 -5.09 27.80 -44.58
N LEU A 479 -4.31 27.76 -43.50
CA LEU A 479 -3.40 26.63 -43.23
C LEU A 479 -4.15 25.44 -42.58
N PRO A 480 -3.81 24.17 -42.91
CA PRO A 480 -4.37 23.02 -42.22
C PRO A 480 -4.10 23.12 -40.71
N GLU A 481 -5.11 22.75 -39.92
CA GLU A 481 -4.95 22.49 -38.48
C GLU A 481 -3.76 21.55 -38.28
N PRO A 482 -2.86 21.83 -37.30
CA PRO A 482 -1.78 20.90 -37.03
C PRO A 482 -2.40 19.59 -36.56
N GLU A 483 -1.88 18.45 -37.01
CA GLU A 483 -2.35 17.17 -36.47
C GLU A 483 -2.17 17.16 -34.95
N PRO A 484 -3.21 16.82 -34.17
CA PRO A 484 -3.17 16.83 -32.73
C PRO A 484 -2.10 15.85 -32.22
N GLN A 485 -1.31 16.26 -31.23
CA GLN A 485 -0.37 15.32 -30.60
C GLN A 485 -1.15 14.21 -29.89
N SER A 486 -0.93 12.96 -30.30
CA SER A 486 -1.56 11.83 -29.63
C SER A 486 -1.12 11.73 -28.17
N ILE A 487 -2.03 11.31 -27.29
CA ILE A 487 -1.76 11.05 -25.86
C ILE A 487 -0.55 10.12 -25.69
N THR A 488 -0.42 9.13 -26.59
CA THR A 488 0.74 8.24 -26.66
C THR A 488 2.05 9.00 -26.82
N ARG A 489 2.10 10.03 -27.66
CA ARG A 489 3.29 10.87 -27.85
C ARG A 489 3.61 11.70 -26.61
N ILE A 490 2.60 12.28 -25.97
CA ILE A 490 2.76 13.05 -24.72
C ILE A 490 3.36 12.17 -23.62
N LEU A 491 2.77 11.00 -23.38
CA LEU A 491 3.25 10.05 -22.36
C LEU A 491 4.65 9.51 -22.70
N ALA A 492 4.95 9.28 -23.98
CA ALA A 492 6.29 8.88 -24.42
C ALA A 492 7.34 9.97 -24.14
N GLN A 493 7.01 11.25 -24.35
CA GLN A 493 7.91 12.36 -24.01
C GLN A 493 8.18 12.45 -22.50
N HIS A 494 7.15 12.29 -21.65
CA HIS A 494 7.35 12.24 -20.19
C HIS A 494 8.22 11.06 -19.78
N SER A 495 8.00 9.88 -20.39
CA SER A 495 8.84 8.70 -20.17
C SER A 495 10.29 8.95 -20.57
N ALA A 496 10.52 9.61 -21.72
CA ALA A 496 11.87 9.96 -22.18
C ALA A 496 12.55 11.03 -21.30
N ARG A 497 11.80 11.96 -20.71
CA ARG A 497 12.33 12.90 -19.70
C ARG A 497 12.80 12.13 -18.46
N LEU A 498 11.95 11.26 -17.91
CA LEU A 498 12.31 10.42 -16.76
C LEU A 498 13.58 9.59 -17.03
N MET A 499 13.68 8.94 -18.19
CA MET A 499 14.84 8.14 -18.55
C MET A 499 16.14 8.98 -18.61
N ARG A 500 16.07 10.21 -19.12
CA ARG A 500 17.21 11.14 -19.14
C ARG A 500 17.61 11.56 -17.72
N ASP A 501 16.64 11.88 -16.87
CA ASP A 501 16.89 12.28 -15.48
C ASP A 501 17.48 11.13 -14.65
N LEU A 502 17.06 9.89 -14.92
CA LEU A 502 17.63 8.68 -14.32
C LEU A 502 19.06 8.44 -14.80
N ALA A 503 19.30 8.52 -16.11
CA ALA A 503 20.63 8.33 -16.70
C ALA A 503 21.63 9.40 -16.26
N ALA A 504 21.19 10.65 -16.04
CA ALA A 504 22.05 11.71 -15.53
C ALA A 504 22.51 11.49 -14.08
N ARG A 505 21.81 10.65 -13.30
CA ARG A 505 22.05 10.44 -11.86
C ARG A 505 22.68 9.08 -11.53
N GLY A 506 22.95 8.23 -12.53
CA GLY A 506 23.50 6.90 -12.31
C GLY A 506 23.64 6.08 -13.58
N ALA A 507 23.74 4.76 -13.44
CA ALA A 507 23.82 3.87 -14.60
C ALA A 507 22.55 4.00 -15.47
N ALA A 508 22.75 4.17 -16.78
CA ALA A 508 21.65 4.30 -17.74
C ALA A 508 20.72 3.07 -17.66
N PRO A 509 19.40 3.27 -17.66
CA PRO A 509 18.48 2.14 -17.65
C PRO A 509 18.63 1.30 -18.92
N LEU A 510 18.51 -0.03 -18.80
CA LEU A 510 18.73 -0.97 -19.90
C LEU A 510 17.52 -1.06 -20.83
N SER A 511 16.33 -1.12 -20.25
CA SER A 511 15.10 -1.24 -21.02
C SER A 511 13.94 -0.56 -20.31
N LEU A 512 12.98 -0.08 -21.10
CA LEU A 512 11.71 0.47 -20.66
C LEU A 512 10.59 -0.29 -21.35
N ARG A 513 9.58 -0.68 -20.56
CA ARG A 513 8.38 -1.36 -21.04
C ARG A 513 7.13 -0.69 -20.50
N THR A 514 6.19 -0.38 -21.37
CA THR A 514 4.83 -0.03 -20.96
C THR A 514 4.12 -1.24 -20.36
N LEU A 515 3.47 -1.05 -19.21
CA LEU A 515 2.69 -2.09 -18.56
C LEU A 515 1.33 -2.25 -19.29
N PRO A 516 0.95 -3.46 -19.74
CA PRO A 516 -0.32 -3.69 -20.41
C PRO A 516 -1.53 -3.25 -19.58
N GLY A 517 -2.53 -2.65 -20.22
CA GLY A 517 -3.79 -2.27 -19.56
C GLY A 517 -3.67 -1.12 -18.55
N THR A 518 -2.56 -0.38 -18.54
CA THR A 518 -2.33 0.74 -17.61
C THR A 518 -2.45 2.13 -18.22
N THR A 519 -2.51 2.23 -19.56
CA THR A 519 -2.77 3.49 -20.27
C THR A 519 -4.23 3.86 -20.13
N GLU A 520 -4.52 4.98 -19.48
CA GLU A 520 -5.89 5.42 -19.21
C GLU A 520 -5.98 6.93 -19.01
N ILE A 521 -7.10 7.50 -19.43
CA ILE A 521 -7.50 8.87 -19.13
C ILE A 521 -8.58 8.88 -18.05
N GLY A 522 -8.43 9.78 -17.09
CA GLY A 522 -9.42 9.99 -16.05
C GLY A 522 -9.11 11.18 -15.17
N TYR A 523 -9.82 11.34 -14.06
CA TYR A 523 -9.65 12.49 -13.18
C TYR A 523 -8.48 12.31 -12.21
N GLY A 524 -7.48 13.18 -12.30
CA GLY A 524 -6.45 13.39 -11.31
C GLY A 524 -6.87 14.47 -10.31
N ILE A 525 -6.98 14.10 -9.04
CA ILE A 525 -7.20 15.00 -7.91
C ILE A 525 -5.86 15.60 -7.47
N ARG A 526 -5.79 16.93 -7.45
CA ARG A 526 -4.75 17.73 -6.77
C ARG A 526 -5.42 18.70 -5.82
N SER A 527 -5.10 18.63 -4.53
CA SER A 527 -5.79 19.38 -3.47
C SER A 527 -7.31 19.16 -3.55
N ASN A 528 -8.10 20.19 -3.87
CA ASN A 528 -9.57 20.09 -3.97
C ASN A 528 -10.07 20.15 -5.41
N THR A 529 -9.20 20.00 -6.40
CA THR A 529 -9.57 20.07 -7.82
C THR A 529 -9.30 18.74 -8.50
N ALA A 530 -10.28 18.20 -9.20
CA ALA A 530 -10.13 17.08 -10.10
C ALA A 530 -9.99 17.61 -11.54
N ARG A 531 -8.91 17.23 -12.23
CA ARG A 531 -8.63 17.59 -13.63
C ARG A 531 -8.44 16.35 -14.47
N LEU A 532 -8.71 16.43 -15.76
CA LEU A 532 -8.46 15.31 -16.66
C LEU A 532 -6.95 15.08 -16.80
N VAL A 533 -6.51 13.84 -16.64
CA VAL A 533 -5.11 13.43 -16.77
C VAL A 533 -5.02 12.18 -17.64
N ALA A 534 -3.97 12.08 -18.44
CA ALA A 534 -3.55 10.83 -19.06
C ALA A 534 -2.50 10.18 -18.17
N ARG A 535 -2.63 8.88 -17.93
CA ARG A 535 -1.68 8.11 -17.13
C ARG A 535 -1.29 6.81 -17.83
N GLN A 536 -0.05 6.38 -17.63
CA GLN A 536 0.45 5.07 -18.04
C GLN A 536 1.43 4.53 -17.00
N GLY A 537 1.39 3.21 -16.77
CA GLY A 537 2.39 2.50 -15.99
C GLY A 537 3.55 2.05 -16.89
N ILE A 538 4.77 2.26 -16.44
CA ILE A 538 5.98 1.73 -17.09
C ILE A 538 6.79 0.91 -16.09
N GLU A 539 7.57 -0.04 -16.61
CA GLU A 539 8.58 -0.78 -15.87
C GLU A 539 9.94 -0.49 -16.51
N ILE A 540 10.89 -0.16 -15.65
CA ILE A 540 12.27 0.12 -16.05
C ILE A 540 13.15 -0.98 -15.48
N GLU A 541 13.95 -1.59 -16.34
CA GLU A 541 15.00 -2.54 -15.97
C GLU A 541 16.35 -1.87 -16.01
N CYS A 542 17.11 -2.06 -14.93
CA CYS A 542 18.44 -1.53 -14.75
C CYS A 542 19.48 -2.66 -14.82
N VAL A 543 20.76 -2.29 -14.84
CA VAL A 543 21.90 -3.20 -14.76
C VAL A 543 21.71 -4.23 -13.64
N ARG A 544 22.16 -5.48 -13.87
CA ARG A 544 21.95 -6.64 -12.98
C ARG A 544 20.48 -7.05 -12.78
N GLY A 545 19.58 -6.55 -13.64
CA GLY A 545 18.16 -6.91 -13.72
C GLY A 545 17.32 -6.42 -12.53
N PHE A 546 17.79 -5.39 -11.83
CA PHE A 546 16.94 -4.65 -10.90
C PHE A 546 15.82 -3.96 -11.65
N ARG A 547 14.58 -4.09 -11.17
CA ARG A 547 13.40 -3.53 -11.83
C ARG A 547 12.58 -2.67 -10.88
N LYS A 548 11.98 -1.63 -11.42
CA LYS A 548 11.10 -0.72 -10.69
C LYS A 548 10.01 -0.19 -11.62
N ARG A 549 8.81 0.06 -11.09
CA ARG A 549 7.67 0.60 -11.84
C ARG A 549 7.45 2.08 -11.57
N TYR A 550 6.93 2.80 -12.55
CA TYR A 550 6.70 4.25 -12.47
C TYR A 550 5.37 4.61 -13.10
N TRP A 551 4.63 5.52 -12.45
CA TRP A 551 3.45 6.14 -13.05
C TRP A 551 3.91 7.35 -13.85
N ILE A 552 3.66 7.34 -15.15
CA ILE A 552 3.80 8.48 -16.03
C ILE A 552 2.43 9.15 -16.13
N GLN A 553 2.36 10.44 -15.85
CA GLN A 553 1.12 11.20 -15.88
C GLN A 553 1.34 12.56 -16.56
N SER A 554 0.37 12.96 -17.37
CA SER A 554 0.26 14.32 -17.92
C SER A 554 -1.13 14.88 -17.61
N ASP A 555 -1.18 16.14 -17.20
CA ASP A 555 -2.45 16.87 -17.12
C ASP A 555 -2.91 17.22 -18.55
N LEU A 556 -4.21 17.14 -18.84
CA LEU A 556 -4.77 17.35 -20.20
C LEU A 556 -5.49 18.69 -20.37
N GLY A 557 -5.45 19.56 -19.38
CA GLY A 557 -5.95 20.92 -19.48
C GLY A 557 -6.17 21.63 -18.16
N ASP A 558 -6.01 22.95 -18.20
CA ASP A 558 -6.78 23.93 -17.43
C ASP A 558 -7.75 24.66 -18.35
#